data_AF-A0A0M3IHE6-F1
#
_entry.id   AF-A0A0M3IHE6-F1
#
_cell.length_a   1.000
_cell.length_b   1.000
_cell.length_c   1.000
_cell.angle_alpha   90.00
_cell.angle_beta   90.00
_cell.angle_gamma   90.00
#
_symmetry.space_group_name_H-M   'P 1'
#
loop_
_entity.id
_entity.type
_entity.pdbx_description
1 polymer ?
#
loop_
_entity_poly.entity_id
_entity_poly.type
_entity_poly.pdbx_seq_one_letter_code
_entity_poly.pdbx_strand_id
1 'polypeptide(L)'
;MCLLSDAVLRLRHKDRKDELIVDFFVPRRCLYRMGEYGRYEFTHEVLGKDESFFNGRPVPRDRRISVICRDLPKAFVEAQERAKEIAAHSAAAKRDGEATQNAELA
;
A
#
# COMPACT_ATOMS: atom_id res chain seq x y z
N MET A 1 7.12 7.97 3.84
CA MET A 1 8.03 8.95 4.49
C MET A 1 8.21 10.16 3.58
N CYS A 2 8.01 11.36 4.10
CA CYS A 2 8.11 12.63 3.38
C CYS A 2 9.42 13.32 3.73
N LEU A 3 10.15 13.87 2.75
CA LEU A 3 11.50 14.42 2.94
C LEU A 3 11.65 15.78 2.26
N LEU A 4 12.63 16.55 2.73
CA LEU A 4 13.07 17.86 2.23
C LEU A 4 12.10 19.03 2.45
N SER A 5 10.87 18.95 1.93
CA SER A 5 9.88 20.03 2.03
C SER A 5 8.54 19.56 2.60
N ASP A 6 7.82 20.50 3.18
CA ASP A 6 6.42 20.32 3.57
C ASP A 6 5.53 20.33 2.32
N ALA A 7 4.30 19.84 2.46
CA ALA A 7 3.29 19.87 1.40
C ALA A 7 1.87 19.79 1.97
N VAL A 8 0.89 20.04 1.11
CA VAL A 8 -0.52 19.75 1.38
C VAL A 8 -0.95 18.56 0.51
N LEU A 9 -1.51 17.54 1.14
CA LEU A 9 -2.12 16.39 0.48
C LEU A 9 -3.64 16.55 0.54
N ARG A 10 -4.30 16.67 -0.60
CA ARG A 10 -5.75 16.73 -0.69
C ARG A 10 -6.33 15.37 -1.03
N LEU A 11 -7.33 14.95 -0.24
CA LEU A 11 -8.17 13.80 -0.53
C LEU A 11 -9.52 14.28 -1.04
N ARG A 12 -10.00 13.66 -2.12
CA ARG A 12 -11.30 13.97 -2.71
C ARG A 12 -12.09 12.69 -2.96
N HIS A 13 -13.32 12.61 -2.45
CA HIS A 13 -14.15 11.42 -2.64
C HIS A 13 -14.43 11.19 -4.13
N LYS A 14 -14.33 9.95 -4.59
CA LYS A 14 -14.45 9.61 -6.03
C LYS A 14 -15.83 9.99 -6.61
N ASP A 15 -16.90 9.84 -5.83
CA ASP A 15 -18.28 10.10 -6.26
C ASP A 15 -18.85 11.44 -5.76
N ARG A 16 -18.33 12.00 -4.66
CA ARG A 16 -18.86 13.21 -3.99
C ARG A 16 -17.79 14.30 -3.99
N LYS A 17 -17.28 14.60 -5.20
CA LYS A 17 -16.05 15.35 -5.44
C LYS A 17 -16.04 16.77 -4.87
N ASP A 18 -17.20 17.42 -4.81
CA ASP A 18 -17.33 18.81 -4.38
C ASP A 18 -17.76 18.95 -2.92
N GLU A 19 -18.22 17.86 -2.30
CA GLU A 19 -18.74 17.86 -0.93
C GLU A 19 -17.74 17.28 0.06
N LEU A 20 -16.98 16.26 -0.37
CA LEU A 20 -16.08 15.50 0.50
C LEU A 20 -14.63 15.71 0.07
N ILE A 21 -14.06 16.80 0.58
CA ILE A 21 -12.68 17.23 0.35
C ILE A 21 -12.00 17.39 1.71
N VAL A 22 -10.81 16.81 1.86
CA VAL A 22 -10.01 16.94 3.08
C VAL A 22 -8.57 17.25 2.71
N ASP A 23 -8.05 18.35 3.25
CA ASP A 23 -6.63 18.70 3.12
C ASP A 23 -5.87 18.21 4.36
N PHE A 24 -4.68 17.66 4.14
CA PHE A 24 -3.74 17.23 5.16
C PHE A 24 -2.46 18.04 5.06
N PHE A 25 -2.00 18.59 6.18
CA PHE A 25 -0.65 19.10 6.28
C PHE A 25 0.34 17.95 6.40
N VAL A 26 1.28 17.89 5.46
CA VAL A 26 2.29 16.82 5.37
C VAL A 26 3.66 17.44 5.59
N PRO A 27 4.10 17.60 6.85
CA PRO A 27 5.41 18.16 7.14
C PRO A 27 6.53 17.23 6.67
N ARG A 28 7.69 17.79 6.37
CA ARG A 28 8.91 17.03 6.12
C ARG A 28 9.23 16.16 7.34
N ARG A 29 9.79 14.98 7.05
CA ARG A 29 10.09 13.91 8.01
C ARG A 29 8.87 13.29 8.69
N CYS A 30 7.69 13.38 8.06
CA CYS A 30 6.50 12.67 8.51
C CYS A 30 6.26 11.36 7.73
N LEU A 31 5.50 10.48 8.34
CA LEU A 31 4.91 9.31 7.70
C LEU A 31 3.40 9.47 7.75
N TYR A 32 2.74 9.42 6.59
CA TYR A 32 1.30 9.24 6.51
C TYR A 32 0.99 7.84 6.01
N ARG A 33 -0.11 7.26 6.50
CA ARG A 33 -0.65 5.96 6.08
C ARG A 33 -2.04 6.18 5.52
N MET A 34 -2.28 5.63 4.33
CA MET A 34 -3.59 5.63 3.68
C MET A 34 -3.99 4.18 3.43
N GLY A 35 -5.07 3.76 4.07
CA GLY A 35 -5.59 2.40 3.99
C GLY A 35 -7.10 2.38 3.97
N GLU A 36 -7.67 1.19 3.75
CA GLU A 36 -9.11 0.95 3.73
C GLU A 36 -9.88 1.99 2.90
N TYR A 37 -10.94 2.56 3.46
CA TYR A 37 -11.80 3.55 2.84
C TYR A 37 -11.02 4.73 2.23
N GLY A 38 -10.02 5.25 2.95
CA GLY A 38 -9.21 6.37 2.47
C GLY A 38 -8.38 6.05 1.21
N ARG A 39 -8.04 4.77 0.99
CA ARG A 39 -7.26 4.33 -0.18
C ARG A 39 -8.13 4.11 -1.42
N TYR A 40 -9.35 3.61 -1.23
CA TYR A 40 -10.21 3.14 -2.33
C TYR A 40 -11.30 4.13 -2.72
N GLU A 41 -11.75 4.96 -1.77
CA GLU A 41 -12.88 5.87 -1.98
C GLU A 41 -12.46 7.31 -2.24
N PHE A 42 -11.18 7.63 -2.04
CA PHE A 42 -10.63 8.97 -2.26
C PHE A 42 -9.50 8.96 -3.29
N THR A 43 -9.53 9.94 -4.19
CA THR A 43 -8.34 10.33 -4.94
C THR A 43 -7.42 11.15 -4.02
N HIS A 44 -6.12 11.11 -4.28
CA HIS A 44 -5.13 11.84 -3.51
C HIS A 44 -4.23 12.67 -4.42
N GLU A 45 -4.00 13.92 -4.05
CA GLU A 45 -3.17 14.84 -4.81
C GLU A 45 -2.28 15.66 -3.88
N VAL A 46 -1.00 15.83 -4.25
CA VAL A 46 -0.09 16.75 -3.55
C VAL A 46 -0.15 18.09 -4.27
N LEU A 47 -0.66 19.12 -3.59
CA LEU A 47 -0.99 20.40 -4.21
C LEU A 47 0.25 21.12 -4.79
N GLY A 48 0.03 21.86 -5.87
CA GLY A 48 1.05 22.69 -6.52
C GLY A 48 1.45 23.90 -5.67
N LYS A 49 2.52 24.61 -6.07
CA LYS A 49 3.00 25.79 -5.34
C LYS A 49 1.92 26.86 -5.17
N ASP A 50 1.10 27.05 -6.20
CA ASP A 50 0.07 28.08 -6.24
C ASP A 50 -1.20 27.72 -5.46
N GLU A 51 -1.37 26.43 -5.10
CA GLU A 51 -2.56 25.91 -4.43
C GLU A 51 -2.27 25.35 -3.04
N SER A 52 -0.99 25.29 -2.65
CA SER A 52 -0.53 24.68 -1.40
C SER A 52 -0.82 25.60 -0.20
N PHE A 53 -2.09 25.64 0.21
CA PHE A 53 -2.57 26.31 1.40
C PHE A 53 -3.16 25.30 2.39
N PHE A 54 -2.88 25.49 3.68
CA PHE A 54 -3.46 24.69 4.75
C PHE A 54 -4.01 25.62 5.83
N ASN A 55 -5.30 25.50 6.14
CA ASN A 55 -6.03 26.40 7.07
C ASN A 55 -5.79 27.89 6.75
N GLY A 56 -5.86 28.25 5.47
CA GLY A 56 -5.66 29.62 4.99
C GLY A 56 -4.20 30.10 5.01
N ARG A 57 -3.24 29.27 5.44
CA ARG A 57 -1.81 29.62 5.46
C ARG A 57 -1.07 28.98 4.29
N PRO A 58 -0.22 29.73 3.56
CA PRO A 58 0.58 29.14 2.51
C PRO A 58 1.58 28.14 3.11
N VAL A 59 1.72 26.99 2.47
CA VAL A 59 2.72 25.96 2.76
C VAL A 59 3.76 26.01 1.64
N PRO A 60 4.95 26.59 1.88
CA PRO A 60 5.98 26.73 0.86
C PRO A 60 6.40 25.38 0.27
N ARG A 61 6.38 25.31 -1.07
CA ARG A 61 6.75 24.11 -1.83
C ARG A 61 8.11 24.31 -2.49
N ASP A 62 8.97 23.31 -2.32
CA ASP A 62 10.27 23.19 -2.96
C ASP A 62 10.48 21.73 -3.39
N ARG A 63 11.69 21.34 -3.78
CA ARG A 63 12.09 19.97 -4.08
C ARG A 63 11.70 19.05 -2.92
N ARG A 64 10.77 18.14 -3.20
CA ARG A 64 10.24 17.17 -2.25
C ARG A 64 10.58 15.75 -2.70
N ILE A 65 10.99 14.92 -1.75
CA ILE A 65 11.15 13.48 -1.98
C ILE A 65 10.17 12.75 -1.07
N SER A 66 9.47 11.76 -1.59
CA SER A 66 8.65 10.85 -0.77
C SER A 66 8.99 9.41 -1.07
N VAL A 67 9.24 8.65 0.00
CA VAL A 67 9.35 7.19 -0.05
C VAL A 67 7.97 6.62 0.25
N ILE A 68 7.40 5.88 -0.70
CA ILE A 68 6.04 5.32 -0.60
C ILE A 68 6.16 3.80 -0.48
N CYS A 69 5.69 3.28 0.64
CA CYS A 69 5.52 1.84 0.84
C CYS A 69 4.10 1.44 0.45
N ARG A 70 3.95 0.27 -0.18
CA ARG A 70 2.65 -0.28 -0.58
C ARG A 70 2.58 -1.75 -0.18
N ASP A 71 1.40 -2.15 0.29
CA ASP A 71 1.11 -3.55 0.55
C ASP A 71 0.93 -4.30 -0.78
N LEU A 72 1.24 -5.60 -0.75
CA LEU A 72 0.87 -6.50 -1.84
C LEU A 72 -0.67 -6.62 -1.90
N PRO A 73 -1.27 -6.78 -3.09
CA PRO A 73 -2.70 -7.06 -3.20
C PRO A 73 -3.08 -8.31 -2.39
N LYS A 74 -4.22 -8.29 -1.68
CA LYS A 74 -4.69 -9.44 -0.88
C LYS A 74 -4.76 -10.73 -1.70
N ALA A 75 -5.34 -10.65 -2.90
CA ALA A 75 -5.42 -11.77 -3.83
C ALA A 75 -4.05 -12.35 -4.21
N PHE A 76 -3.00 -11.52 -4.25
CA PHE A 76 -1.63 -11.99 -4.51
C PHE A 76 -1.10 -12.78 -3.32
N VAL A 77 -1.30 -12.28 -2.09
CA VAL A 77 -0.87 -12.96 -0.87
C VAL A 77 -1.60 -14.30 -0.71
N GLU A 78 -2.92 -14.31 -0.89
CA GLU A 78 -3.76 -15.52 -0.82
C GLU A 78 -3.33 -16.57 -1.86
N ALA A 79 -3.06 -16.15 -3.11
CA ALA A 79 -2.56 -17.04 -4.15
C ALA A 79 -1.18 -17.62 -3.81
N GLN A 80 -0.29 -16.81 -3.21
CA GLN A 80 1.03 -17.25 -2.80
C GLN A 80 0.97 -18.25 -1.63
N GLU A 81 0.06 -18.05 -0.68
CA GLU A 81 -0.18 -18.98 0.43
C GLU A 81 -0.72 -20.32 -0.08
N ARG A 82 -1.75 -20.29 -0.95
CA ARG A 82 -2.29 -21.50 -1.58
C ARG A 82 -1.23 -22.26 -2.38
N ALA A 83 -0.36 -21.56 -3.11
CA ALA A 83 0.72 -22.19 -3.86
C ALA A 83 1.74 -22.89 -2.94
N LYS A 84 2.06 -22.28 -1.79
CA LYS A 84 2.95 -22.89 -0.78
C LYS A 84 2.33 -24.14 -0.16
N GLU A 85 1.03 -24.11 0.13
CA GLU A 85 0.30 -25.28 0.66
C GLU A 85 0.33 -26.44 -0.35
N ILE A 86 0.05 -26.18 -1.63
CA ILE A 86 0.10 -27.20 -2.68
C ILE A 86 1.52 -27.78 -2.81
N ALA A 87 2.54 -26.93 -2.77
CA ALA A 87 3.94 -27.37 -2.80
C ALA A 87 4.31 -28.23 -1.58
N ALA A 88 3.82 -27.88 -0.39
CA ALA A 88 4.06 -28.65 0.83
C ALA A 88 3.37 -30.02 0.79
N HIS A 89 2.11 -30.09 0.37
CA HIS A 89 1.37 -31.35 0.27
C HIS A 89 1.94 -32.28 -0.81
N SER A 90 2.31 -31.73 -1.97
CA SER A 90 2.97 -32.53 -3.03
C SER A 90 4.35 -33.04 -2.61
N ALA A 91 5.10 -32.27 -1.83
CA ALA A 91 6.39 -32.71 -1.27
C ALA A 91 6.23 -33.76 -0.14
N ALA A 92 5.11 -33.79 0.58
CA ALA A 92 4.80 -34.83 1.56
C ALA A 92 4.36 -36.13 0.86
N ALA A 93 3.43 -36.05 -0.09
CA ALA A 93 2.97 -37.21 -0.86
C ALA A 93 4.10 -37.93 -1.61
N LYS A 94 5.10 -37.17 -2.11
CA LYS A 94 6.28 -37.75 -2.77
C LYS A 94 7.18 -38.53 -1.81
N ARG A 95 7.32 -38.07 -0.56
CA ARG A 95 8.09 -38.76 0.49
C ARG A 95 7.42 -40.05 0.94
N ASP A 96 6.09 -40.05 1.08
CA ASP A 96 5.32 -41.23 1.48
C ASP A 96 5.33 -42.30 0.37
N GLY A 97 5.28 -41.88 -0.91
CA GLY A 97 5.41 -42.78 -2.05
C GLY A 97 6.79 -43.44 -2.17
N GLU A 98 7.88 -42.69 -1.95
CA GLU A 98 9.25 -43.24 -1.92
C GLU A 98 9.46 -44.18 -0.72
N ALA A 99 8.88 -43.89 0.44
CA ALA A 99 8.96 -44.77 1.61
C ALA A 99 8.23 -46.11 1.37
N THR A 100 7.07 -46.06 0.71
CA THR A 100 6.26 -47.27 0.42
C THR A 100 6.92 -48.15 -0.66
N GLN A 101 7.48 -47.56 -1.72
CA GLN A 101 8.23 -48.32 -2.74
C GLN A 101 9.49 -48.98 -2.20
N ASN A 102 10.24 -48.32 -1.31
CA ASN A 102 11.44 -48.90 -0.72
C ASN A 102 11.12 -50.03 0.27
N ALA A 103 9.92 -50.06 0.86
CA ALA A 103 9.48 -51.13 1.75
C ALA A 103 8.98 -52.38 1.01
N GLU A 104 8.47 -52.27 -0.21
CA GLU A 104 8.04 -53.42 -1.04
C GLU A 104 9.20 -54.10 -1.80
N LEU A 105 10.38 -53.49 -1.86
CA LEU A 105 11.58 -54.00 -2.54
C LEU A 105 12.61 -54.64 -1.60
N ALA A 106 12.30 -54.78 -0.30
CA ALA A 106 13.13 -55.42 0.73
C ALA A 106 12.50 -56.73 1.23
#